data_AF-A0A652ZUR5-F1
#
_entry.id   AF-A0A652ZUR5-F1
#
_cell.length_a   1.000
_cell.length_b   1.000
_cell.length_c   1.000
_cell.angle_alpha   90.00
_cell.angle_beta   90.00
_cell.angle_gamma   90.00
#
_symmetry.space_group_name_H-M   'P 1'
#
loop_
_entity.id
_entity.type
_entity.pdbx_description
1 polymer ?
#
loop_
_entity_poly.entity_id
_entity_poly.type
_entity_poly.pdbx_seq_one_letter_code
_entity_poly.pdbx_strand_id
1 'polypeptide(L)'
;MKLVIVGGVAAGATAAARARRLDENAEITIVERGPYVSFANCGLPYRLSGDIQKRSSLILQTPEGFFSRYRVKVLLKTEAVAIDRDSKLLKLRSPEGESNLPYDALILAQGGSPFVPPVEGIDFPNVFRLWTIPDMDAINNYIKDNNVESAVVVGGGFIGLETAEAFIKRGLATSIVELTDQLMPPADPEFGSLIAQAFESAGASIYTKRSLSRIDYPAREVELSDGRRVKAGLVLMSAGVRPNLELAKSANLLIGKSGGLEVDEYLRTSDPSIFAAGDMIELTRRADGAKTRIPLAGPANRQGRIAATNALGGSMRYAGALGTSVFKAMEHTFAQTGLSEKAALASGLKVRAVHVHKGHHAGYYPGSKELSIKLVYDQEGRLLGAQAFGEAGVEKRIDVLAVAIAAKMKLSDLAELDLAYAPPYSSANDPLQMAAFAAQNDLSGYSPFMSPGEAAALAAFGTDTSTMGSPYFLDVRTFGEYCRAHVTGSVNIPLDELRDRISQLPREKRILIFSVNGFEGHIASRILRQNGFERLAYVTGGMKSMRLFGGFKEVEGE
;
A
#
# COMPACT_ATOMS: atom_id res chain seq x y z
N MET A 1 -36.18 14.73 -11.20
CA MET A 1 -34.83 14.70 -11.81
C MET A 1 -34.45 13.27 -12.14
N LYS A 2 -33.85 13.02 -13.31
CA LYS A 2 -33.34 11.71 -13.77
C LYS A 2 -31.84 11.61 -13.54
N LEU A 3 -31.44 10.79 -12.58
CA LEU A 3 -30.04 10.51 -12.27
C LEU A 3 -29.65 9.14 -12.83
N VAL A 4 -28.68 9.12 -13.75
CA VAL A 4 -28.11 7.87 -14.27
C VAL A 4 -26.70 7.67 -13.72
N ILE A 5 -26.39 6.45 -13.30
CA ILE A 5 -25.10 6.09 -12.69
C ILE A 5 -24.51 4.91 -13.48
N VAL A 6 -23.32 5.07 -14.02
CA VAL A 6 -22.63 4.04 -14.81
C VAL A 6 -21.58 3.34 -13.94
N GLY A 7 -21.82 2.07 -13.64
CA GLY A 7 -21.04 1.26 -12.69
C GLY A 7 -21.75 1.13 -11.34
N GLY A 8 -21.98 -0.10 -10.90
CA GLY A 8 -22.82 -0.44 -9.76
C GLY A 8 -22.09 -0.90 -8.50
N VAL A 9 -20.78 -0.71 -8.41
CA VAL A 9 -19.96 -1.20 -7.27
C VAL A 9 -19.66 -0.03 -6.30
N ALA A 10 -18.45 0.12 -5.77
CA ALA A 10 -18.15 0.98 -4.62
C ALA A 10 -18.70 2.42 -4.72
N ALA A 11 -18.29 3.17 -5.74
CA ALA A 11 -18.71 4.57 -5.90
C ALA A 11 -20.18 4.68 -6.34
N GLY A 12 -20.59 3.91 -7.35
CA GLY A 12 -21.94 4.02 -7.93
C GLY A 12 -23.06 3.52 -7.01
N ALA A 13 -22.87 2.39 -6.32
CA ALA A 13 -23.82 1.90 -5.31
C ALA A 13 -23.99 2.92 -4.17
N THR A 14 -22.89 3.51 -3.71
CA THR A 14 -22.90 4.55 -2.68
C THR A 14 -23.60 5.81 -3.16
N ALA A 15 -23.34 6.22 -4.41
CA ALA A 15 -24.00 7.36 -5.04
C ALA A 15 -25.52 7.15 -5.11
N ALA A 16 -25.98 5.99 -5.60
CA ALA A 16 -27.40 5.69 -5.72
C ALA A 16 -28.13 5.68 -4.36
N ALA A 17 -27.55 5.01 -3.36
CA ALA A 17 -28.11 4.98 -2.01
C ALA A 17 -28.12 6.38 -1.37
N ARG A 18 -27.10 7.21 -1.63
CA ARG A 18 -27.06 8.60 -1.16
C ARG A 18 -28.11 9.46 -1.87
N ALA A 19 -28.24 9.33 -3.18
CA ALA A 19 -29.18 10.11 -3.98
C ALA A 19 -30.61 9.92 -3.50
N ARG A 20 -31.04 8.67 -3.26
CA ARG A 20 -32.38 8.41 -2.71
C ARG A 20 -32.62 9.09 -1.37
N ARG A 21 -31.63 9.08 -0.46
CA ARG A 21 -31.77 9.73 0.85
C ARG A 21 -31.79 11.26 0.78
N LEU A 22 -31.49 11.85 -0.37
CA LEU A 22 -31.52 13.29 -0.59
C LEU A 22 -32.81 13.73 -1.28
N ASP A 23 -33.35 12.91 -2.19
CA ASP A 23 -34.56 13.24 -2.93
C ASP A 23 -35.40 11.97 -3.19
N GLU A 24 -36.61 11.95 -2.63
CA GLU A 24 -37.57 10.85 -2.79
C GLU A 24 -38.27 10.86 -4.15
N ASN A 25 -38.17 11.95 -4.91
CA ASN A 25 -38.77 12.09 -6.23
C ASN A 25 -37.75 11.92 -7.37
N ALA A 26 -36.46 11.74 -7.05
CA ALA A 26 -35.45 11.46 -8.06
C ALA A 26 -35.69 10.08 -8.71
N GLU A 27 -35.65 10.02 -10.04
CA GLU A 27 -35.61 8.78 -10.80
C GLU A 27 -34.15 8.34 -10.91
N ILE A 28 -33.76 7.27 -10.22
CA ILE A 28 -32.37 6.84 -10.11
C ILE A 28 -32.20 5.49 -10.83
N THR A 29 -31.30 5.45 -11.82
CA THR A 29 -30.95 4.22 -12.54
C THR A 29 -29.45 3.95 -12.46
N ILE A 30 -29.09 2.73 -12.02
CA ILE A 30 -27.73 2.18 -12.15
C ILE A 30 -27.66 1.34 -13.42
N VAL A 31 -26.61 1.54 -14.21
CA VAL A 31 -26.24 0.73 -15.36
C VAL A 31 -24.97 -0.05 -15.02
N GLU A 32 -25.04 -1.38 -15.02
CA GLU A 32 -23.93 -2.26 -14.67
C GLU A 32 -23.73 -3.33 -15.77
N ARG A 33 -22.54 -3.36 -16.34
CA ARG A 33 -22.17 -4.31 -17.41
C ARG A 33 -22.11 -5.74 -16.91
N GLY A 34 -21.78 -5.92 -15.63
CA GLY A 34 -21.65 -7.22 -14.99
C GLY A 34 -22.97 -7.80 -14.51
N PRO A 35 -22.94 -9.05 -14.03
CA PRO A 35 -24.11 -9.73 -13.48
C PRO A 35 -24.39 -9.38 -12.00
N TYR A 36 -23.54 -8.60 -11.35
CA TYR A 36 -23.68 -8.26 -9.93
C TYR A 36 -23.50 -6.76 -9.68
N VAL A 37 -24.30 -6.23 -8.77
CA VAL A 37 -24.19 -4.87 -8.22
C VAL A 37 -23.67 -4.97 -6.78
N SER A 38 -22.94 -3.96 -6.30
CA SER A 38 -22.53 -3.83 -4.90
C SER A 38 -21.92 -5.10 -4.30
N PHE A 39 -20.97 -5.72 -5.01
CA PHE A 39 -20.22 -6.86 -4.50
C PHE A 39 -18.90 -6.42 -3.84
N ALA A 40 -18.37 -7.26 -2.95
CA ALA A 40 -17.18 -6.97 -2.18
C ALA A 40 -15.91 -7.42 -2.94
N ASN A 41 -15.38 -6.57 -3.83
CA ASN A 41 -14.17 -6.85 -4.62
C ASN A 41 -12.99 -7.27 -3.73
N CYS A 42 -12.80 -6.57 -2.61
CA CYS A 42 -11.72 -6.85 -1.65
C CYS A 42 -11.88 -8.20 -0.95
N GLY A 43 -13.07 -8.81 -0.98
CA GLY A 43 -13.33 -10.13 -0.41
C GLY A 43 -12.98 -11.28 -1.35
N LEU A 44 -12.68 -11.04 -2.62
CA LEU A 44 -12.45 -12.10 -3.61
C LEU A 44 -11.25 -13.00 -3.25
N PRO A 45 -10.05 -12.47 -2.90
CA PRO A 45 -8.93 -13.31 -2.50
C PRO A 45 -9.23 -14.13 -1.23
N TYR A 46 -9.93 -13.53 -0.25
CA TYR A 46 -10.31 -14.21 0.99
C TYR A 46 -11.40 -15.26 0.80
N ARG A 47 -12.22 -15.16 -0.25
CA ARG A 47 -13.11 -16.25 -0.64
C ARG A 47 -12.33 -17.36 -1.35
N LEU A 48 -11.32 -17.03 -2.14
CA LEU A 48 -10.44 -18.01 -2.77
C LEU A 48 -9.65 -18.80 -1.73
N SER A 49 -9.11 -18.14 -0.70
CA SER A 49 -8.34 -18.78 0.38
C SER A 49 -9.20 -19.68 1.27
N GLY A 50 -10.51 -19.43 1.32
CA GLY A 50 -11.44 -20.10 2.22
C GLY A 50 -11.66 -19.35 3.54
N ASP A 51 -11.04 -18.19 3.78
CA ASP A 51 -11.31 -17.36 4.97
C ASP A 51 -12.78 -16.91 5.00
N ILE A 52 -13.34 -16.56 3.84
CA ILE A 52 -14.78 -16.30 3.65
C ILE A 52 -15.44 -17.59 3.15
N GLN A 53 -16.27 -18.21 3.98
CA GLN A 53 -16.90 -19.51 3.66
C GLN A 53 -17.98 -19.40 2.57
N LYS A 54 -18.83 -18.38 2.65
CA LYS A 54 -20.03 -18.26 1.80
C LYS A 54 -19.80 -17.29 0.66
N ARG A 55 -20.02 -17.75 -0.58
CA ARG A 55 -19.98 -16.89 -1.79
C ARG A 55 -21.00 -15.75 -1.69
N SER A 56 -22.18 -16.00 -1.12
CA SER A 56 -23.24 -14.99 -0.95
C SER A 56 -22.83 -13.84 -0.02
N SER A 57 -21.86 -14.03 0.88
CA SER A 57 -21.32 -12.96 1.73
C SER A 57 -20.62 -11.86 0.92
N LEU A 58 -20.23 -12.14 -0.33
CA LEU A 58 -19.63 -11.16 -1.24
C LEU A 58 -20.68 -10.29 -1.94
N ILE A 59 -21.97 -10.66 -1.91
CA ILE A 59 -23.05 -9.91 -2.57
C ILE A 59 -23.76 -9.09 -1.49
N LEU A 60 -23.49 -7.78 -1.44
CA LEU A 60 -24.00 -6.92 -0.37
C LEU A 60 -25.41 -6.38 -0.65
N GLN A 61 -25.79 -6.30 -1.92
CA GLN A 61 -27.13 -5.90 -2.39
C GLN A 61 -27.48 -6.62 -3.69
N THR A 62 -28.78 -6.69 -3.99
CA THR A 62 -29.32 -7.16 -5.27
C THR A 62 -30.14 -6.05 -5.93
N PRO A 63 -30.48 -6.15 -7.22
CA PRO A 63 -31.43 -5.23 -7.86
C PRO A 63 -32.75 -5.07 -7.08
N GLU A 64 -33.31 -6.18 -6.59
CA GLU A 64 -34.56 -6.19 -5.82
C GLU A 64 -34.36 -5.51 -4.46
N GLY A 65 -33.22 -5.76 -3.80
CA GLY A 65 -32.84 -5.08 -2.56
C GLY A 65 -32.70 -3.57 -2.74
N PHE A 66 -32.05 -3.14 -3.82
CA PHE A 66 -31.94 -1.73 -4.19
C PHE A 66 -33.30 -1.10 -4.48
N PHE A 67 -34.17 -1.78 -5.23
CA PHE A 67 -35.48 -1.25 -5.55
C PHE A 67 -36.38 -1.17 -4.32
N SER A 68 -36.42 -2.22 -3.49
CA SER A 68 -37.25 -2.27 -2.28
C SER A 68 -36.83 -1.21 -1.27
N ARG A 69 -35.52 -1.06 -1.01
CA ARG A 69 -34.99 -0.15 0.01
C ARG A 69 -34.85 1.29 -0.48
N TYR A 70 -34.47 1.48 -1.74
CA TYR A 70 -34.06 2.78 -2.26
C TYR A 70 -34.79 3.20 -3.53
N ARG A 71 -35.77 2.45 -4.04
CA ARG A 71 -36.46 2.76 -5.30
C ARG A 71 -35.47 3.12 -6.42
N VAL A 72 -34.35 2.38 -6.48
CA VAL A 72 -33.31 2.50 -7.50
C VAL A 72 -33.52 1.38 -8.50
N LYS A 73 -33.62 1.73 -9.79
CA LYS A 73 -33.63 0.74 -10.87
C LYS A 73 -32.19 0.31 -11.15
N VAL A 74 -31.93 -0.99 -11.23
CA VAL A 74 -30.61 -1.53 -11.58
C VAL A 74 -30.73 -2.32 -12.87
N LEU A 75 -29.96 -1.92 -13.89
CA LEU A 75 -29.86 -2.60 -15.17
C LEU A 75 -28.55 -3.40 -15.18
N LEU A 76 -28.64 -4.70 -14.88
CA LEU A 76 -27.50 -5.62 -14.96
C LEU A 76 -27.25 -6.06 -16.40
N LYS A 77 -26.05 -6.61 -16.67
CA LYS A 77 -25.64 -7.07 -18.01
C LYS A 77 -25.85 -6.00 -19.10
N THR A 78 -25.81 -4.74 -18.72
CA THR A 78 -26.12 -3.60 -19.59
C THR A 78 -24.92 -2.67 -19.61
N GLU A 79 -24.34 -2.44 -20.79
CA GLU A 79 -23.16 -1.62 -20.98
C GLU A 79 -23.54 -0.24 -21.51
N ALA A 80 -22.97 0.81 -20.92
CA ALA A 80 -23.02 2.16 -21.47
C ALA A 80 -21.94 2.32 -22.54
N VAL A 81 -22.34 2.55 -23.80
CA VAL A 81 -21.42 2.52 -24.95
C VAL A 81 -21.14 3.89 -25.56
N ALA A 82 -22.03 4.88 -25.36
CA ALA A 82 -21.81 6.27 -25.79
C ALA A 82 -22.61 7.25 -24.91
N ILE A 83 -22.11 8.48 -24.81
CA ILE A 83 -22.82 9.61 -24.18
C ILE A 83 -23.08 10.65 -25.26
N ASP A 84 -24.35 10.93 -25.53
CA ASP A 84 -24.76 12.14 -26.25
C ASP A 84 -24.97 13.26 -25.22
N ARG A 85 -24.06 14.23 -25.23
CA ARG A 85 -24.03 15.34 -24.26
C ARG A 85 -25.07 16.40 -24.59
N ASP A 86 -25.28 16.66 -25.88
CA ASP A 86 -26.17 17.73 -26.35
C ASP A 86 -27.62 17.33 -26.13
N SER A 87 -27.97 16.08 -26.46
CA SER A 87 -29.33 15.56 -26.26
C SER A 87 -29.54 14.95 -24.86
N LYS A 88 -28.49 14.90 -24.02
CA LYS A 88 -28.47 14.22 -22.71
C LYS A 88 -29.03 12.79 -22.73
N LEU A 89 -28.53 11.98 -23.67
CA LEU A 89 -28.88 10.57 -23.80
C LEU A 89 -27.66 9.68 -23.54
N LEU A 90 -27.85 8.61 -22.77
CA LEU A 90 -26.86 7.54 -22.62
C LEU A 90 -27.26 6.37 -23.50
N LYS A 91 -26.40 6.01 -24.46
CA LYS A 91 -26.61 4.84 -25.31
C LYS A 91 -26.18 3.57 -24.58
N LEU A 92 -27.08 2.59 -24.53
CA LEU A 92 -26.93 1.33 -23.83
C LEU A 92 -26.89 0.16 -24.81
N ARG A 93 -26.17 -0.90 -24.42
CA ARG A 93 -26.21 -2.22 -25.04
C ARG A 93 -26.56 -3.25 -23.97
N SER A 94 -27.67 -3.94 -24.15
CA SER A 94 -28.13 -5.04 -23.27
C SER A 94 -28.36 -6.31 -24.09
N PRO A 95 -28.68 -7.45 -23.46
CA PRO A 95 -29.04 -8.68 -24.19
C PRO A 95 -30.25 -8.51 -25.11
N GLU A 96 -31.12 -7.52 -24.84
CA GLU A 96 -32.30 -7.19 -25.63
C GLU A 96 -32.00 -6.26 -26.82
N GLY A 97 -30.79 -5.71 -26.92
CA GLY A 97 -30.36 -4.83 -28.01
C GLY A 97 -29.82 -3.48 -27.56
N GLU A 98 -29.73 -2.54 -28.49
CA GLU A 98 -29.31 -1.16 -28.21
C GLU A 98 -30.51 -0.26 -27.86
N SER A 99 -30.35 0.62 -26.88
CA SER A 99 -31.39 1.56 -26.45
C SER A 99 -30.79 2.88 -25.95
N ASN A 100 -31.61 3.91 -25.78
CA ASN A 100 -31.20 5.20 -25.23
C ASN A 100 -31.89 5.45 -23.89
N LEU A 101 -31.13 5.97 -22.92
CA LEU A 101 -31.61 6.33 -21.59
C LEU A 101 -31.38 7.83 -21.34
N PRO A 102 -32.44 8.65 -21.21
CA PRO A 102 -32.29 10.07 -20.91
C PRO A 102 -31.82 10.33 -19.48
N TYR A 103 -31.04 11.39 -19.28
CA TYR A 103 -30.57 11.82 -17.96
C TYR A 103 -30.65 13.34 -17.80
N ASP A 104 -30.88 13.80 -16.58
CA ASP A 104 -30.67 15.21 -16.19
C ASP A 104 -29.24 15.40 -15.69
N ALA A 105 -28.74 14.43 -14.90
CA ALA A 105 -27.35 14.30 -14.48
C ALA A 105 -26.85 12.86 -14.60
N LEU A 106 -25.54 12.72 -14.86
CA LEU A 106 -24.85 11.45 -15.07
C LEU A 106 -23.68 11.32 -14.08
N ILE A 107 -23.52 10.15 -13.45
CA ILE A 107 -22.34 9.83 -12.63
C ILE A 107 -21.57 8.68 -13.29
N LEU A 108 -20.33 8.94 -13.69
CA LEU A 108 -19.39 7.94 -14.19
C LEU A 108 -18.63 7.31 -13.01
N ALA A 109 -18.87 6.02 -12.78
CA ALA A 109 -18.29 5.24 -11.69
C ALA A 109 -17.79 3.87 -12.19
N GLN A 110 -17.27 3.83 -13.42
CA GLN A 110 -16.83 2.61 -14.10
C GLN A 110 -15.55 1.99 -13.51
N GLY A 111 -14.87 2.71 -12.62
CA GLY A 111 -13.67 2.24 -11.93
C GLY A 111 -12.51 1.95 -12.89
N GLY A 112 -11.76 0.90 -12.59
CA GLY A 112 -10.68 0.42 -13.45
C GLY A 112 -10.89 -1.00 -13.97
N SER A 113 -9.95 -1.46 -14.79
CA SER A 113 -9.83 -2.85 -15.23
C SER A 113 -8.38 -3.33 -15.07
N PRO A 114 -8.16 -4.63 -14.77
CA PRO A 114 -6.81 -5.20 -14.69
C PRO A 114 -6.04 -4.95 -15.99
N PHE A 115 -4.79 -4.51 -15.85
CA PHE A 115 -3.88 -4.42 -16.98
C PHE A 115 -3.29 -5.80 -17.26
N VAL A 116 -3.40 -6.22 -18.52
CA VAL A 116 -2.82 -7.47 -19.01
C VAL A 116 -1.68 -7.08 -19.97
N PRO A 117 -0.40 -7.33 -19.63
CA PRO A 117 0.70 -7.10 -20.54
C PRO A 117 0.62 -8.08 -21.73
N PRO A 118 1.05 -7.65 -22.94
CA PRO A 118 1.15 -8.57 -24.06
C PRO A 118 2.24 -9.60 -23.78
N VAL A 119 1.86 -10.87 -23.69
CA VAL A 119 2.76 -12.00 -23.46
C VAL A 119 2.30 -13.15 -24.36
N GLU A 120 3.25 -13.89 -24.93
CA GLU A 120 2.92 -15.08 -25.70
C GLU A 120 2.26 -16.14 -24.79
N GLY A 121 1.12 -16.68 -25.22
CA GLY A 121 0.34 -17.65 -24.44
C GLY A 121 -0.62 -17.04 -23.42
N ILE A 122 -0.86 -15.72 -23.46
CA ILE A 122 -1.76 -15.03 -22.52
C ILE A 122 -3.22 -15.51 -22.55
N ASP A 123 -3.66 -16.05 -23.69
CA ASP A 123 -5.04 -16.54 -23.89
C ASP A 123 -5.23 -18.02 -23.52
N PHE A 124 -4.20 -18.66 -22.94
CA PHE A 124 -4.32 -20.06 -22.53
C PHE A 124 -5.30 -20.25 -21.37
N PRO A 125 -5.96 -21.44 -21.28
CA PRO A 125 -7.04 -21.68 -20.32
C PRO A 125 -6.59 -21.71 -18.85
N ASN A 126 -5.28 -21.79 -18.58
CA ASN A 126 -4.70 -21.72 -17.23
C ASN A 126 -4.33 -20.28 -16.80
N VAL A 127 -4.64 -19.26 -17.61
CA VAL A 127 -4.32 -17.85 -17.33
C VAL A 127 -5.57 -17.11 -16.84
N PHE A 128 -5.44 -16.47 -15.69
CA PHE A 128 -6.53 -15.77 -15.02
C PHE A 128 -6.15 -14.35 -14.60
N ARG A 129 -7.18 -13.56 -14.35
CA ARG A 129 -7.13 -12.28 -13.62
C ARG A 129 -8.11 -12.38 -12.47
N LEU A 130 -8.01 -11.50 -11.49
CA LEU A 130 -8.98 -11.43 -10.40
C LEU A 130 -9.52 -10.01 -10.25
N TRP A 131 -10.77 -9.78 -10.64
CA TRP A 131 -11.42 -8.47 -10.54
C TRP A 131 -12.89 -8.54 -10.13
N THR A 132 -13.58 -9.58 -10.58
CA THR A 132 -15.02 -9.77 -10.38
C THR A 132 -15.34 -11.14 -9.77
N ILE A 133 -16.59 -11.32 -9.32
CA ILE A 133 -17.06 -12.63 -8.83
C ILE A 133 -16.90 -13.73 -9.90
N PRO A 134 -17.28 -13.52 -11.18
CA PRO A 134 -17.02 -14.52 -12.23
C PRO A 134 -15.56 -14.92 -12.37
N ASP A 135 -14.62 -13.97 -12.25
CA ASP A 135 -13.18 -14.29 -12.31
C ASP A 135 -12.75 -15.22 -11.16
N MET A 136 -13.23 -14.91 -9.95
CA MET A 136 -12.98 -15.72 -8.75
C MET A 136 -13.59 -17.12 -8.87
N ASP A 137 -14.83 -17.22 -9.37
CA ASP A 137 -15.50 -18.50 -9.62
C ASP A 137 -14.72 -19.33 -10.65
N ALA A 138 -14.23 -18.70 -11.72
CA ALA A 138 -13.42 -19.36 -12.76
C ALA A 138 -12.11 -19.92 -12.22
N ILE A 139 -11.35 -19.14 -11.44
CA ILE A 139 -10.12 -19.61 -10.77
C ILE A 139 -10.44 -20.80 -9.85
N ASN A 140 -11.48 -20.69 -9.03
CA ASN A 140 -11.81 -21.73 -8.07
C ASN A 140 -12.22 -23.04 -8.74
N ASN A 141 -13.01 -22.97 -9.82
CA ASN A 141 -13.41 -24.14 -10.60
C ASN A 141 -12.19 -24.75 -11.31
N TYR A 142 -11.35 -23.92 -11.94
CA TYR A 142 -10.16 -24.40 -12.63
C TYR A 142 -9.23 -25.19 -11.71
N ILE A 143 -8.96 -24.68 -10.50
CA ILE A 143 -8.12 -25.37 -9.51
C ILE A 143 -8.69 -26.75 -9.17
N LYS A 144 -10.02 -26.87 -9.00
CA LYS A 144 -10.69 -28.13 -8.67
C LYS A 144 -10.69 -29.11 -9.83
N ASP A 145 -11.06 -28.63 -11.01
CA ASP A 145 -11.30 -29.48 -12.18
C ASP A 145 -9.99 -29.98 -12.81
N ASN A 146 -8.87 -29.31 -12.56
CA ASN A 146 -7.57 -29.59 -13.19
C ASN A 146 -6.49 -30.09 -12.23
N ASN A 147 -6.84 -30.36 -10.95
CA ASN A 147 -5.92 -30.76 -9.88
C ASN A 147 -4.64 -29.91 -9.87
N VAL A 148 -4.81 -28.59 -9.78
CA VAL A 148 -3.69 -27.65 -9.88
C VAL A 148 -2.81 -27.72 -8.63
N GLU A 149 -1.51 -28.00 -8.82
CA GLU A 149 -0.54 -28.13 -7.72
C GLU A 149 0.42 -26.92 -7.61
N SER A 150 0.52 -26.09 -8.65
CA SER A 150 1.40 -24.92 -8.69
C SER A 150 0.73 -23.70 -9.29
N ALA A 151 1.07 -22.52 -8.77
CA ALA A 151 0.57 -21.24 -9.26
C ALA A 151 1.69 -20.23 -9.42
N VAL A 152 1.65 -19.45 -10.50
CA VAL A 152 2.49 -18.27 -10.69
C VAL A 152 1.62 -17.03 -10.60
N VAL A 153 1.98 -16.10 -9.73
CA VAL A 153 1.37 -14.76 -9.63
C VAL A 153 2.32 -13.75 -10.25
N VAL A 154 1.84 -13.05 -11.28
CA VAL A 154 2.60 -12.02 -12.01
C VAL A 154 2.15 -10.65 -11.52
N GLY A 155 2.99 -10.01 -10.72
CA GLY A 155 2.76 -8.73 -10.06
C GLY A 155 2.67 -8.87 -8.54
N GLY A 156 3.59 -8.20 -7.83
CA GLY A 156 3.74 -8.17 -6.38
C GLY A 156 3.01 -7.03 -5.69
N GLY A 157 1.93 -6.50 -6.28
CA GLY A 157 1.04 -5.51 -5.65
C GLY A 157 -0.06 -6.14 -4.78
N PHE A 158 -0.92 -5.32 -4.16
CA PHE A 158 -1.97 -5.77 -3.22
C PHE A 158 -2.74 -7.02 -3.68
N ILE A 159 -3.39 -6.95 -4.84
CA ILE A 159 -4.21 -8.05 -5.37
C ILE A 159 -3.37 -9.31 -5.61
N GLY A 160 -2.15 -9.13 -6.13
CA GLY A 160 -1.24 -10.24 -6.39
C GLY A 160 -0.84 -10.94 -5.10
N LEU A 161 -0.42 -10.18 -4.09
CA LEU A 161 0.01 -10.73 -2.79
C LEU A 161 -1.14 -11.38 -2.02
N GLU A 162 -2.33 -10.77 -1.99
CA GLU A 162 -3.52 -11.35 -1.36
C GLU A 162 -3.92 -12.67 -2.04
N THR A 163 -3.79 -12.75 -3.37
CA THR A 163 -4.10 -13.99 -4.10
C THR A 163 -2.99 -15.03 -3.97
N ALA A 164 -1.72 -14.61 -3.86
CA ALA A 164 -0.62 -15.50 -3.54
C ALA A 164 -0.82 -16.15 -2.15
N GLU A 165 -1.22 -15.38 -1.13
CA GLU A 165 -1.60 -15.93 0.18
C GLU A 165 -2.75 -16.93 0.04
N ALA A 166 -3.76 -16.62 -0.78
CA ALA A 166 -4.87 -17.54 -1.03
C ALA A 166 -4.43 -18.87 -1.67
N PHE A 167 -3.46 -18.84 -2.59
CA PHE A 167 -2.91 -20.05 -3.19
C PHE A 167 -2.05 -20.86 -2.20
N ILE A 168 -1.22 -20.19 -1.41
CA ILE A 168 -0.40 -20.83 -0.36
C ILE A 168 -1.30 -21.54 0.66
N LYS A 169 -2.35 -20.87 1.16
CA LYS A 169 -3.33 -21.47 2.10
C LYS A 169 -4.06 -22.67 1.54
N ARG A 170 -4.20 -22.76 0.22
CA ARG A 170 -4.79 -23.92 -0.48
C ARG A 170 -3.77 -25.03 -0.78
N GLY A 171 -2.51 -24.88 -0.37
CA GLY A 171 -1.46 -25.86 -0.57
C GLY A 171 -0.82 -25.84 -1.96
N LEU A 172 -1.03 -24.79 -2.77
CA LEU A 172 -0.36 -24.68 -4.06
C LEU A 172 1.08 -24.19 -3.89
N ALA A 173 2.02 -24.84 -4.59
CA ALA A 173 3.38 -24.33 -4.73
C ALA A 173 3.33 -22.99 -5.49
N THR A 174 3.57 -21.89 -4.78
CA THR A 174 3.28 -20.54 -5.29
C THR A 174 4.57 -19.78 -5.59
N SER A 175 4.68 -19.27 -6.81
CA SER A 175 5.75 -18.37 -7.23
C SER A 175 5.22 -16.97 -7.50
N ILE A 176 5.92 -15.95 -7.02
CA ILE A 176 5.57 -14.53 -7.24
C ILE A 176 6.63 -13.93 -8.15
N VAL A 177 6.22 -13.44 -9.31
CA VAL A 177 7.09 -12.79 -10.29
C VAL A 177 6.78 -11.30 -10.30
N GLU A 178 7.79 -10.47 -10.07
CA GLU A 178 7.67 -9.03 -9.99
C GLU A 178 8.76 -8.35 -10.83
N LEU A 179 8.34 -7.40 -11.66
CA LEU A 179 9.21 -6.66 -12.57
C LEU A 179 10.18 -5.76 -11.81
N THR A 180 9.69 -5.11 -10.75
CA THR A 180 10.50 -4.25 -9.89
C THR A 180 11.40 -5.07 -8.97
N ASP A 181 12.26 -4.39 -8.23
CA ASP A 181 13.26 -5.01 -7.37
C ASP A 181 12.73 -5.51 -6.02
N GLN A 182 11.46 -5.23 -5.70
CA GLN A 182 10.82 -5.60 -4.44
C GLN A 182 9.35 -5.95 -4.64
N LEU A 183 8.78 -6.72 -3.70
CA LEU A 183 7.34 -6.79 -3.55
C LEU A 183 6.78 -5.47 -3.00
N MET A 184 5.49 -5.24 -3.23
CA MET A 184 4.77 -4.01 -2.89
C MET A 184 5.51 -2.76 -3.36
N PRO A 185 5.58 -2.50 -4.69
CA PRO A 185 6.37 -1.38 -5.24
C PRO A 185 6.11 0.01 -4.63
N PRO A 186 4.89 0.37 -4.16
CA PRO A 186 4.68 1.64 -3.46
C PRO A 186 5.41 1.78 -2.12
N ALA A 187 5.72 0.67 -1.45
CA ALA A 187 6.42 0.67 -0.18
C ALA A 187 7.90 1.07 -0.32
N ASP A 188 8.51 1.51 0.77
CA ASP A 188 9.95 1.68 0.84
C ASP A 188 10.67 0.31 0.90
N PRO A 189 11.95 0.23 0.47
CA PRO A 189 12.64 -1.04 0.25
C PRO A 189 12.63 -1.98 1.46
N GLU A 190 12.84 -1.45 2.66
CA GLU A 190 12.88 -2.22 3.90
C GLU A 190 11.56 -2.94 4.19
N PHE A 191 10.43 -2.36 3.81
CA PHE A 191 9.12 -3.01 3.95
C PHE A 191 8.88 -4.01 2.82
N GLY A 192 9.40 -3.75 1.61
CA GLY A 192 9.44 -4.74 0.54
C GLY A 192 10.18 -6.02 0.97
N SER A 193 11.33 -5.86 1.63
CA SER A 193 12.13 -6.96 2.21
C SER A 193 11.36 -7.74 3.28
N LEU A 194 10.70 -7.04 4.22
CA LEU A 194 9.87 -7.68 5.26
C LEU A 194 8.68 -8.46 4.68
N ILE A 195 8.03 -7.90 3.66
CA ILE A 195 6.94 -8.59 2.95
C ILE A 195 7.48 -9.83 2.23
N ALA A 196 8.61 -9.72 1.51
CA ALA A 196 9.24 -10.86 0.85
C ALA A 196 9.57 -11.99 1.84
N GLN A 197 10.21 -11.66 2.96
CA GLN A 197 10.53 -12.61 4.02
C GLN A 197 9.28 -13.31 4.57
N ALA A 198 8.16 -12.60 4.73
CA ALA A 198 6.91 -13.20 5.21
C ALA A 198 6.36 -14.25 4.22
N PHE A 199 6.42 -13.97 2.91
CA PHE A 199 5.99 -14.91 1.87
C PHE A 199 6.97 -16.08 1.69
N GLU A 200 8.27 -15.83 1.72
CA GLU A 200 9.31 -16.88 1.67
C GLU A 200 9.22 -17.83 2.86
N SER A 201 9.01 -17.29 4.07
CA SER A 201 8.78 -18.09 5.28
C SER A 201 7.53 -18.96 5.20
N ALA A 202 6.57 -18.58 4.36
CA ALA A 202 5.36 -19.35 4.07
C ALA A 202 5.54 -20.31 2.87
N GLY A 203 6.75 -20.43 2.31
CA GLY A 203 7.09 -21.36 1.23
C GLY A 203 6.93 -20.80 -0.19
N ALA A 204 6.71 -19.49 -0.35
CA ALA A 204 6.65 -18.88 -1.67
C ALA A 204 8.06 -18.75 -2.30
N SER A 205 8.15 -18.93 -3.62
CA SER A 205 9.34 -18.56 -4.39
C SER A 205 9.17 -17.16 -4.98
N ILE A 206 10.12 -16.25 -4.72
CA ILE A 206 10.03 -14.86 -5.17
C ILE A 206 11.05 -14.58 -6.28
N TYR A 207 10.58 -13.99 -7.38
CA TYR A 207 11.36 -13.61 -8.55
C TYR A 207 11.18 -12.12 -8.84
N THR A 208 11.93 -11.27 -8.16
CA THR A 208 12.00 -9.81 -8.45
C THR A 208 12.93 -9.52 -9.63
N LYS A 209 12.87 -8.30 -10.19
CA LYS A 209 13.64 -7.84 -11.37
C LYS A 209 13.42 -8.73 -12.61
N ARG A 210 12.27 -9.39 -12.69
CA ARG A 210 11.98 -10.40 -13.71
C ARG A 210 10.56 -10.21 -14.23
N SER A 211 10.39 -10.36 -15.54
CA SER A 211 9.06 -10.39 -16.16
C SER A 211 8.72 -11.78 -16.67
N LEU A 212 7.44 -11.99 -16.92
CA LEU A 212 6.94 -13.13 -17.68
C LEU A 212 7.24 -12.92 -19.17
N SER A 213 7.93 -13.86 -19.81
CA SER A 213 8.28 -13.81 -21.24
C SER A 213 7.32 -14.63 -22.10
N ARG A 214 7.01 -15.86 -21.67
CA ARG A 214 6.12 -16.78 -22.37
C ARG A 214 5.40 -17.68 -21.37
N ILE A 215 4.18 -18.06 -21.72
CA ILE A 215 3.41 -19.09 -21.02
C ILE A 215 3.36 -20.31 -21.93
N ASP A 216 3.70 -21.50 -21.41
CA ASP A 216 3.73 -22.75 -22.16
C ASP A 216 2.56 -23.66 -21.74
N TYR A 217 1.68 -23.99 -22.69
CA TYR A 217 0.57 -24.94 -22.52
C TYR A 217 0.59 -25.97 -23.67
N PRO A 218 0.46 -27.29 -23.42
CA PRO A 218 -0.02 -27.95 -22.19
C PRO A 218 1.05 -28.26 -21.14
N ALA A 219 2.30 -27.82 -21.34
CA ALA A 219 3.40 -28.06 -20.39
C ALA A 219 3.13 -27.48 -18.99
N ARG A 220 2.26 -26.46 -18.88
CA ARG A 220 1.91 -25.75 -17.63
C ARG A 220 3.18 -25.19 -16.96
N GLU A 221 3.96 -24.49 -17.76
CA GLU A 221 5.17 -23.78 -17.34
C GLU A 221 5.13 -22.34 -17.82
N VAL A 222 5.95 -21.50 -17.20
CA VAL A 222 6.25 -20.16 -17.69
C VAL A 222 7.74 -19.97 -17.86
N GLU A 223 8.12 -19.17 -18.84
CA GLU A 223 9.48 -18.70 -19.04
C GLU A 223 9.60 -17.26 -18.56
N LEU A 224 10.61 -16.99 -17.72
CA LEU A 224 10.91 -15.66 -17.21
C LEU A 224 11.89 -14.92 -18.13
N SER A 225 12.06 -13.61 -17.92
CA SER A 225 12.97 -12.77 -18.71
C SER A 225 14.45 -13.15 -18.62
N ASP A 226 14.84 -13.95 -17.62
CA ASP A 226 16.19 -14.49 -17.46
C ASP A 226 16.33 -15.93 -17.98
N GLY A 227 15.33 -16.43 -18.72
CA GLY A 227 15.31 -17.77 -19.32
C GLY A 227 14.95 -18.90 -18.35
N ARG A 228 14.72 -18.61 -17.07
CA ARG A 228 14.26 -19.61 -16.10
C ARG A 228 12.87 -20.11 -16.46
N ARG A 229 12.66 -21.41 -16.32
CA ARG A 229 11.34 -22.05 -16.41
C ARG A 229 10.79 -22.33 -15.03
N VAL A 230 9.52 -22.01 -14.82
CA VAL A 230 8.82 -22.19 -13.53
C VAL A 230 7.51 -22.95 -13.78
N LYS A 231 7.22 -23.96 -12.97
CA LYS A 231 5.95 -24.69 -13.03
C LYS A 231 4.78 -23.76 -12.70
N ALA A 232 3.77 -23.78 -13.54
CA ALA A 232 2.65 -22.87 -13.52
C ALA A 232 1.36 -23.60 -13.94
N GLY A 233 0.87 -24.48 -13.05
CA GLY A 233 -0.44 -25.10 -13.22
C GLY A 233 -1.57 -24.09 -13.38
N LEU A 234 -1.42 -22.90 -12.77
CA LEU A 234 -2.24 -21.72 -12.95
C LEU A 234 -1.36 -20.47 -13.01
N VAL A 235 -1.72 -19.50 -13.85
CA VAL A 235 -1.07 -18.19 -13.92
C VAL A 235 -2.08 -17.11 -13.56
N LEU A 236 -1.78 -16.26 -12.59
CA LEU A 236 -2.57 -15.08 -12.24
C LEU A 236 -1.86 -13.81 -12.69
N MET A 237 -2.51 -13.06 -13.58
CA MET A 237 -2.04 -11.75 -14.03
C MET A 237 -2.57 -10.65 -13.11
N SER A 238 -1.65 -9.96 -12.42
CA SER A 238 -1.91 -8.89 -11.45
C SER A 238 -0.94 -7.70 -11.65
N ALA A 239 -0.76 -7.27 -12.91
CA ALA A 239 0.20 -6.22 -13.30
C ALA A 239 -0.32 -4.78 -13.11
N GLY A 240 -1.29 -4.57 -12.22
CA GLY A 240 -1.90 -3.26 -11.95
C GLY A 240 -3.24 -3.03 -12.65
N VAL A 241 -3.77 -1.81 -12.51
CA VAL A 241 -5.14 -1.44 -12.93
C VAL A 241 -5.12 -0.14 -13.73
N ARG A 242 -5.80 -0.15 -14.87
CA ARG A 242 -6.01 1.05 -15.71
C ARG A 242 -7.41 1.63 -15.50
N PRO A 243 -7.57 2.96 -15.52
CA PRO A 243 -8.88 3.59 -15.38
C PRO A 243 -9.72 3.32 -16.65
N ASN A 244 -11.00 3.04 -16.47
CA ASN A 244 -11.93 2.86 -17.60
C ASN A 244 -12.36 4.24 -18.12
N LEU A 245 -11.67 4.74 -19.15
CA LEU A 245 -11.85 6.10 -19.67
C LEU A 245 -12.50 6.18 -21.05
N GLU A 246 -12.71 5.07 -21.74
CA GLU A 246 -13.14 5.07 -23.15
C GLU A 246 -14.48 5.80 -23.37
N LEU A 247 -15.45 5.60 -22.48
CA LEU A 247 -16.74 6.31 -22.53
C LEU A 247 -16.58 7.83 -22.31
N ALA A 248 -15.67 8.23 -21.40
CA ALA A 248 -15.42 9.64 -21.12
C ALA A 248 -14.66 10.32 -22.27
N LYS A 249 -13.67 9.63 -22.86
CA LYS A 249 -12.90 10.10 -24.01
C LYS A 249 -13.78 10.26 -25.24
N SER A 250 -14.63 9.27 -25.55
CA SER A 250 -15.55 9.35 -26.70
C SER A 250 -16.59 10.47 -26.54
N ALA A 251 -16.90 10.85 -25.30
CA ALA A 251 -17.74 12.00 -24.96
C ALA A 251 -16.97 13.35 -24.90
N ASN A 252 -15.69 13.38 -25.28
CA ASN A 252 -14.83 14.55 -25.22
C ASN A 252 -14.74 15.20 -23.83
N LEU A 253 -14.68 14.39 -22.77
CA LEU A 253 -14.39 14.87 -21.41
C LEU A 253 -12.87 14.98 -21.18
N LEU A 254 -12.46 15.98 -20.39
CA LEU A 254 -11.04 16.24 -20.13
C LEU A 254 -10.38 15.13 -19.30
N ILE A 255 -9.20 14.69 -19.71
CA ILE A 255 -8.38 13.73 -18.98
C ILE A 255 -7.24 14.48 -18.30
N GLY A 256 -7.11 14.31 -16.98
CA GLY A 256 -6.10 14.96 -16.17
C GLY A 256 -4.69 14.43 -16.44
N LYS A 257 -3.69 15.19 -15.98
CA LYS A 257 -2.27 14.91 -16.22
C LYS A 257 -1.79 13.59 -15.59
N SER A 258 -2.47 13.11 -14.55
CA SER A 258 -2.21 11.82 -13.92
C SER A 258 -2.85 10.63 -14.67
N GLY A 259 -3.46 10.87 -15.84
CA GLY A 259 -4.10 9.84 -16.66
C GLY A 259 -5.45 9.35 -16.12
N GLY A 260 -6.12 10.11 -15.26
CA GLY A 260 -7.50 9.87 -14.82
C GLY A 260 -8.47 10.89 -15.40
N LEU A 261 -9.77 10.63 -15.34
CA LEU A 261 -10.79 11.60 -15.71
C LEU A 261 -10.66 12.85 -14.83
N GLU A 262 -10.52 14.02 -15.45
CA GLU A 262 -10.39 15.28 -14.72
C GLU A 262 -11.73 15.65 -14.07
N VAL A 263 -11.66 15.99 -12.79
CA VAL A 263 -12.80 16.52 -12.05
C VAL A 263 -12.37 17.69 -11.16
N ASP A 264 -13.32 18.58 -10.89
CA ASP A 264 -13.16 19.63 -9.91
C ASP A 264 -13.31 19.10 -8.46
N GLU A 265 -13.22 20.00 -7.49
CA GLU A 265 -13.37 19.65 -6.07
C GLU A 265 -14.79 19.22 -5.67
N TYR A 266 -15.78 19.37 -6.55
CA TYR A 266 -17.15 18.90 -6.38
C TYR A 266 -17.43 17.63 -7.18
N LEU A 267 -16.38 17.01 -7.75
CA LEU A 267 -16.43 15.81 -8.58
C LEU A 267 -17.21 15.99 -9.90
N ARG A 268 -17.32 17.23 -10.38
CA ARG A 268 -17.86 17.56 -11.71
C ARG A 268 -16.76 17.40 -12.75
N THR A 269 -17.11 16.84 -13.90
CA THR A 269 -16.23 16.77 -15.06
C THR A 269 -16.20 18.11 -15.81
N SER A 270 -15.58 18.16 -16.99
CA SER A 270 -15.67 19.31 -17.90
C SER A 270 -17.08 19.56 -18.45
N ASP A 271 -18.03 18.64 -18.23
CA ASP A 271 -19.46 18.86 -18.44
C ASP A 271 -20.18 19.08 -17.10
N PRO A 272 -20.94 20.17 -16.92
CA PRO A 272 -21.60 20.48 -15.65
C PRO A 272 -22.71 19.50 -15.27
N SER A 273 -23.23 18.70 -16.22
CA SER A 273 -24.24 17.68 -15.98
C SER A 273 -23.64 16.30 -15.71
N ILE A 274 -22.32 16.14 -15.83
CA ILE A 274 -21.62 14.86 -15.68
C ILE A 274 -20.62 14.94 -14.53
N PHE A 275 -20.75 14.01 -13.61
CA PHE A 275 -19.90 13.82 -12.44
C PHE A 275 -19.12 12.52 -12.58
N ALA A 276 -18.02 12.37 -11.85
CA ALA A 276 -17.27 11.12 -11.84
C ALA A 276 -16.69 10.78 -10.47
N ALA A 277 -16.54 9.48 -10.20
CA ALA A 277 -16.04 8.98 -8.92
C ALA A 277 -15.34 7.62 -9.07
N GLY A 278 -14.57 7.24 -8.06
CA GLY A 278 -13.85 5.97 -7.98
C GLY A 278 -12.53 5.97 -8.75
N ASP A 279 -12.01 4.77 -9.02
CA ASP A 279 -10.65 4.55 -9.54
C ASP A 279 -10.36 5.19 -10.91
N MET A 280 -11.38 5.69 -11.60
CA MET A 280 -11.26 6.32 -12.91
C MET A 280 -10.81 7.79 -12.84
N ILE A 281 -11.02 8.49 -11.73
CA ILE A 281 -10.76 9.93 -11.65
C ILE A 281 -9.32 10.25 -11.25
N GLU A 282 -8.85 11.42 -11.68
CA GLU A 282 -7.73 12.11 -11.05
C GLU A 282 -8.21 12.81 -9.77
N LEU A 283 -7.40 12.78 -8.71
CA LEU A 283 -7.68 13.44 -7.43
C LEU A 283 -6.47 14.17 -6.86
N THR A 284 -6.72 15.02 -5.87
CA THR A 284 -5.67 15.68 -5.10
C THR A 284 -5.18 14.77 -3.97
N ARG A 285 -3.88 14.48 -3.93
CA ARG A 285 -3.23 13.80 -2.80
C ARG A 285 -3.09 14.78 -1.64
N ARG A 286 -3.60 14.42 -0.47
CA ARG A 286 -3.65 15.32 0.69
C ARG A 286 -2.29 15.63 1.32
N ALA A 287 -1.30 14.75 1.15
CA ALA A 287 0.02 14.92 1.73
C ALA A 287 0.75 16.17 1.16
N ASP A 288 0.74 16.32 -0.17
CA ASP A 288 1.54 17.30 -0.91
C ASP A 288 0.73 18.15 -1.91
N GLY A 289 -0.56 17.86 -2.12
CA GLY A 289 -1.43 18.57 -3.05
C GLY A 289 -1.27 18.12 -4.52
N ALA A 290 -0.46 17.10 -4.80
CA ALA A 290 -0.24 16.63 -6.16
C ALA A 290 -1.49 15.97 -6.76
N LYS A 291 -1.68 16.13 -8.07
CA LYS A 291 -2.69 15.40 -8.83
C LYS A 291 -2.23 13.96 -9.10
N THR A 292 -3.05 12.99 -8.74
CA THR A 292 -2.70 11.56 -8.82
C THR A 292 -3.94 10.66 -8.92
N ARG A 293 -3.72 9.36 -9.10
CA ARG A 293 -4.75 8.32 -9.00
C ARG A 293 -4.50 7.44 -7.77
N ILE A 294 -5.55 7.20 -6.99
CA ILE A 294 -5.52 6.32 -5.81
C ILE A 294 -6.72 5.36 -5.92
N PRO A 295 -6.55 4.19 -6.57
CA PRO A 295 -7.62 3.24 -6.80
C PRO A 295 -7.92 2.42 -5.53
N LEU A 296 -8.62 3.03 -4.57
CA LEU A 296 -8.95 2.43 -3.28
C LEU A 296 -10.44 2.59 -2.97
N ALA A 297 -11.02 1.57 -2.34
CA ALA A 297 -12.44 1.52 -2.02
C ALA A 297 -12.89 2.66 -1.08
N GLY A 298 -12.07 3.03 -0.08
CA GLY A 298 -12.39 4.13 0.85
C GLY A 298 -12.64 5.46 0.13
N PRO A 299 -11.67 5.97 -0.67
CA PRO A 299 -11.87 7.09 -1.58
C PRO A 299 -13.10 6.95 -2.48
N ALA A 300 -13.27 5.81 -3.15
CA ALA A 300 -14.39 5.59 -4.08
C ALA A 300 -15.77 5.74 -3.41
N ASN A 301 -15.97 5.15 -2.22
CA ASN A 301 -17.22 5.29 -1.47
C ASN A 301 -17.47 6.75 -1.05
N ARG A 302 -16.45 7.43 -0.52
CA ARG A 302 -16.56 8.85 -0.13
C ARG A 302 -16.89 9.74 -1.33
N GLN A 303 -16.25 9.49 -2.48
CA GLN A 303 -16.51 10.20 -3.72
C GLN A 303 -17.93 9.95 -4.22
N GLY A 304 -18.43 8.71 -4.22
CA GLY A 304 -19.80 8.40 -4.62
C GLY A 304 -20.85 9.18 -3.81
N ARG A 305 -20.65 9.31 -2.49
CA ARG A 305 -21.52 10.13 -1.63
C ARG A 305 -21.50 11.61 -2.04
N ILE A 306 -20.33 12.15 -2.36
CA ILE A 306 -20.14 13.55 -2.74
C ILE A 306 -20.76 13.81 -4.12
N ALA A 307 -20.42 12.98 -5.11
CA ALA A 307 -20.92 13.09 -6.48
C ALA A 307 -22.45 13.07 -6.52
N ALA A 308 -23.10 12.15 -5.79
CA ALA A 308 -24.56 12.13 -5.69
C ALA A 308 -25.14 13.38 -5.03
N THR A 309 -24.48 13.90 -4.00
CA THR A 309 -24.93 15.13 -3.33
C THR A 309 -24.88 16.32 -4.28
N ASN A 310 -23.82 16.42 -5.08
CA ASN A 310 -23.63 17.55 -5.99
C ASN A 310 -24.44 17.41 -7.28
N ALA A 311 -24.66 16.18 -7.77
CA ALA A 311 -25.54 15.90 -8.90
C ALA A 311 -26.97 16.33 -8.62
N LEU A 312 -27.44 16.23 -7.37
CA LEU A 312 -28.76 16.69 -6.92
C LEU A 312 -28.78 18.17 -6.48
N GLY A 313 -27.81 18.98 -6.91
CA GLY A 313 -27.77 20.43 -6.66
C GLY A 313 -27.08 20.87 -5.36
N GLY A 314 -26.44 19.96 -4.62
CA GLY A 314 -25.61 20.30 -3.46
C GLY A 314 -24.21 20.82 -3.80
N SER A 315 -23.44 21.18 -2.78
CA SER A 315 -22.09 21.78 -2.91
C SER A 315 -21.07 21.21 -1.91
N MET A 316 -20.97 19.88 -1.84
CA MET A 316 -20.03 19.17 -0.98
C MET A 316 -18.65 19.05 -1.64
N ARG A 317 -17.60 19.57 -1.00
CA ARG A 317 -16.22 19.49 -1.50
C ARG A 317 -15.55 18.16 -1.15
N TYR A 318 -14.74 17.64 -2.06
CA TYR A 318 -13.85 16.51 -1.84
C TYR A 318 -12.44 16.99 -1.48
N ALA A 319 -12.01 16.70 -0.26
CA ALA A 319 -10.70 17.10 0.24
C ALA A 319 -9.52 16.29 -0.35
N GLY A 320 -9.78 15.31 -1.22
CA GLY A 320 -8.76 14.40 -1.72
C GLY A 320 -8.55 13.15 -0.86
N ALA A 321 -7.46 12.42 -1.13
CA ALA A 321 -7.11 11.18 -0.44
C ALA A 321 -5.63 11.13 -0.02
N LEU A 322 -5.33 10.34 1.01
CA LEU A 322 -3.97 10.10 1.49
C LEU A 322 -3.30 8.87 0.91
N GLY A 323 -4.07 7.96 0.30
CA GLY A 323 -3.54 6.64 -0.08
C GLY A 323 -3.39 5.68 1.10
N THR A 324 -4.11 5.92 2.21
CA THR A 324 -4.13 4.99 3.35
C THR A 324 -4.57 3.61 2.87
N SER A 325 -3.69 2.63 3.03
CA SER A 325 -3.89 1.26 2.57
C SER A 325 -3.28 0.28 3.57
N VAL A 326 -3.86 -0.91 3.62
CA VAL A 326 -3.46 -2.01 4.51
C VAL A 326 -3.72 -3.31 3.79
N PHE A 327 -2.84 -4.30 3.98
CA PHE A 327 -3.11 -5.67 3.56
C PHE A 327 -2.45 -6.67 4.50
N LYS A 328 -2.97 -7.90 4.46
CA LYS A 328 -2.44 -9.04 5.18
C LYS A 328 -1.32 -9.68 4.35
N ALA A 329 -0.14 -9.83 4.94
CA ALA A 329 1.02 -10.49 4.36
C ALA A 329 1.31 -11.75 5.20
N MET A 330 0.60 -12.84 4.90
CA MET A 330 0.62 -14.05 5.74
C MET A 330 0.23 -13.69 7.18
N GLU A 331 1.01 -14.06 8.20
CA GLU A 331 0.72 -13.72 9.60
C GLU A 331 1.01 -12.25 9.98
N HIS A 332 1.49 -11.45 9.04
CA HIS A 332 1.82 -10.04 9.26
C HIS A 332 0.80 -9.12 8.61
N THR A 333 0.80 -7.87 9.06
CA THR A 333 0.07 -6.77 8.43
C THR A 333 1.08 -5.74 7.93
N PHE A 334 0.92 -5.29 6.70
CA PHE A 334 1.57 -4.08 6.19
C PHE A 334 0.52 -2.99 6.03
N ALA A 335 0.83 -1.77 6.48
CA ALA A 335 -0.02 -0.62 6.23
C ALA A 335 0.80 0.65 5.99
N GLN A 336 0.22 1.58 5.23
CA GLN A 336 0.84 2.84 4.87
C GLN A 336 -0.19 3.96 4.75
N THR A 337 0.26 5.21 4.87
CA THR A 337 -0.52 6.41 4.59
C THR A 337 0.38 7.56 4.16
N GLY A 338 -0.10 8.44 3.28
CA GLY A 338 0.67 9.58 2.79
C GLY A 338 1.75 9.16 1.79
N LEU A 339 2.94 9.76 1.90
CA LEU A 339 4.07 9.51 1.02
C LEU A 339 5.07 8.53 1.67
N SER A 340 5.51 7.51 0.91
CA SER A 340 6.76 6.82 1.22
C SER A 340 7.96 7.76 1.03
N GLU A 341 9.10 7.43 1.64
CA GLU A 341 10.32 8.23 1.48
C GLU A 341 10.72 8.31 0.01
N LYS A 342 10.70 7.16 -0.68
CA LYS A 342 10.93 7.06 -2.13
C LYS A 342 10.00 7.99 -2.93
N ALA A 343 8.70 8.00 -2.63
CA ALA A 343 7.74 8.83 -3.34
C ALA A 343 7.91 10.33 -3.05
N ALA A 344 8.26 10.70 -1.82
CA ALA A 344 8.52 12.08 -1.45
C ALA A 344 9.78 12.62 -2.15
N LEU A 345 10.87 11.87 -2.14
CA LEU A 345 12.12 12.22 -2.83
C LEU A 345 11.92 12.32 -4.34
N ALA A 346 11.22 11.37 -4.95
CA ALA A 346 10.89 11.41 -6.39
C ALA A 346 10.01 12.61 -6.78
N SER A 347 9.27 13.19 -5.82
CA SER A 347 8.47 14.40 -6.00
C SER A 347 9.27 15.69 -5.74
N GLY A 348 10.59 15.59 -5.50
CA GLY A 348 11.47 16.73 -5.24
C GLY A 348 11.37 17.31 -3.84
N LEU A 349 10.70 16.63 -2.90
CA LEU A 349 10.57 17.07 -1.52
C LEU A 349 11.85 16.75 -0.73
N LYS A 350 12.28 17.69 0.11
CA LYS A 350 13.39 17.49 1.06
C LYS A 350 12.84 16.88 2.34
N VAL A 351 12.94 15.56 2.46
CA VAL A 351 12.39 14.81 3.60
C VAL A 351 13.47 14.12 4.41
N ARG A 352 13.11 13.73 5.63
CA ARG A 352 13.84 12.79 6.46
C ARG A 352 12.90 11.66 6.88
N ALA A 353 13.47 10.52 7.25
CA ALA A 353 12.71 9.39 7.74
C ALA A 353 13.34 8.77 9.00
N VAL A 354 12.49 8.43 9.97
CA VAL A 354 12.89 7.77 11.22
C VAL A 354 12.33 6.35 11.24
N HIS A 355 13.11 5.40 11.76
CA HIS A 355 12.74 3.99 11.90
C HIS A 355 12.76 3.56 13.37
N VAL A 356 11.67 2.95 13.83
CA VAL A 356 11.55 2.43 15.19
C VAL A 356 10.99 1.00 15.15
N HIS A 357 11.60 0.13 15.94
CA HIS A 357 11.10 -1.22 16.23
C HIS A 357 10.74 -1.32 17.70
N LYS A 358 9.48 -1.63 18.02
CA LYS A 358 9.00 -1.70 19.40
C LYS A 358 7.85 -2.70 19.50
N GLY A 359 7.67 -3.31 20.68
CA GLY A 359 6.47 -4.08 20.98
C GLY A 359 5.18 -3.27 20.73
N HIS A 360 4.19 -3.89 20.10
CA HIS A 360 2.90 -3.24 19.82
C HIS A 360 2.11 -2.91 21.11
N HIS A 361 2.43 -3.58 22.23
CA HIS A 361 2.00 -3.25 23.58
C HIS A 361 3.13 -3.45 24.60
N ALA A 362 2.84 -3.34 25.90
CA ALA A 362 3.84 -3.44 26.96
C ALA A 362 4.55 -4.81 26.95
N GLY A 363 5.89 -4.80 27.01
CA GLY A 363 6.70 -6.02 26.85
C GLY A 363 6.60 -7.04 27.99
N TYR A 364 6.22 -6.59 29.20
CA TYR A 364 5.97 -7.48 30.34
C TYR A 364 4.60 -8.17 30.27
N TYR A 365 3.71 -7.72 29.38
CA TYR A 365 2.42 -8.37 29.18
C TYR A 365 2.55 -9.49 28.13
N PRO A 366 1.95 -10.67 28.33
CA PRO A 366 2.06 -11.78 27.38
C PRO A 366 1.61 -11.41 25.96
N GLY A 367 2.29 -11.97 24.95
CA GLY A 367 1.90 -11.82 23.54
C GLY A 367 2.44 -10.58 22.83
N SER A 368 3.34 -9.80 23.45
CA SER A 368 3.93 -8.62 22.81
C SER A 368 4.72 -8.98 21.55
N LYS A 369 4.12 -8.71 20.38
CA LYS A 369 4.76 -8.79 19.06
C LYS A 369 5.44 -7.48 18.69
N GLU A 370 6.55 -7.58 17.98
CA GLU A 370 7.26 -6.42 17.47
C GLU A 370 6.49 -5.75 16.32
N LEU A 371 6.56 -4.42 16.30
CA LEU A 371 6.04 -3.54 15.27
C LEU A 371 7.21 -2.70 14.72
N SER A 372 7.40 -2.71 13.42
CA SER A 372 8.29 -1.80 12.70
C SER A 372 7.48 -0.62 12.19
N ILE A 373 7.91 0.62 12.50
CA ILE A 373 7.25 1.83 12.03
C ILE A 373 8.27 2.82 11.46
N LYS A 374 7.88 3.47 10.36
CA LYS A 374 8.62 4.55 9.72
C LYS A 374 7.75 5.79 9.59
N LEU A 375 8.29 6.94 9.98
CA LEU A 375 7.66 8.24 9.71
C LEU A 375 8.50 9.03 8.71
N VAL A 376 7.84 9.67 7.74
CA VAL A 376 8.45 10.55 6.72
C VAL A 376 7.96 11.98 6.96
N TYR A 377 8.89 12.92 7.09
CA TYR A 377 8.61 14.30 7.47
C TYR A 377 9.51 15.31 6.76
N ASP A 378 9.06 16.56 6.64
CA ASP A 378 9.84 17.65 6.06
C ASP A 378 10.78 18.33 7.08
N GLN A 379 11.54 19.33 6.63
CA GLN A 379 12.53 20.03 7.46
C GLN A 379 11.88 20.81 8.62
N GLU A 380 10.61 21.19 8.46
CA GLU A 380 9.81 21.89 9.46
C GLU A 380 9.09 20.93 10.44
N GLY A 381 9.31 19.62 10.28
CA GLY A 381 8.76 18.56 11.10
C GLY A 381 7.29 18.26 10.82
N ARG A 382 6.72 18.66 9.67
CA ARG A 382 5.37 18.24 9.26
C ARG A 382 5.40 16.78 8.81
N LEU A 383 4.44 15.99 9.29
CA LEU A 383 4.29 14.60 8.87
C LEU A 383 3.74 14.52 7.45
N LEU A 384 4.43 13.80 6.56
CA LEU A 384 4.05 13.62 5.15
C LEU A 384 3.61 12.18 4.83
N GLY A 385 4.11 11.20 5.58
CA GLY A 385 3.72 9.82 5.41
C GLY A 385 4.23 8.90 6.49
N ALA A 386 3.69 7.68 6.50
CA ALA A 386 4.08 6.64 7.43
C ALA A 386 3.85 5.26 6.83
N GLN A 387 4.68 4.31 7.27
CA GLN A 387 4.57 2.89 6.93
C GLN A 387 4.81 2.06 8.19
N ALA A 388 4.12 0.93 8.30
CA ALA A 388 4.28 0.02 9.42
C ALA A 388 4.10 -1.44 8.99
N PHE A 389 4.81 -2.32 9.69
CA PHE A 389 4.77 -3.77 9.47
C PHE A 389 4.93 -4.53 10.79
N GLY A 390 4.13 -5.58 10.98
CA GLY A 390 4.18 -6.44 12.16
C GLY A 390 2.99 -7.37 12.27
N GLU A 391 3.00 -8.29 13.23
CA GLU A 391 1.91 -9.25 13.46
C GLU A 391 0.67 -8.62 14.11
N ALA A 392 0.85 -7.51 14.84
CA ALA A 392 -0.25 -6.92 15.62
C ALA A 392 -0.13 -5.39 15.78
N GLY A 393 -1.28 -4.72 15.81
CA GLY A 393 -1.42 -3.30 16.13
C GLY A 393 -0.85 -2.34 15.09
N VAL A 394 -0.71 -2.78 13.84
CA VAL A 394 -0.17 -2.02 12.70
C VAL A 394 -1.18 -0.98 12.23
N GLU A 395 -2.39 -1.44 11.92
CA GLU A 395 -3.52 -0.65 11.45
C GLU A 395 -3.87 0.47 12.42
N LYS A 396 -3.87 0.19 13.74
CA LYS A 396 -4.10 1.21 14.78
C LYS A 396 -3.15 2.40 14.65
N ARG A 397 -1.86 2.17 14.40
CA ARG A 397 -0.87 3.26 14.30
C ARG A 397 -1.02 4.01 12.98
N ILE A 398 -1.27 3.30 11.88
CA ILE A 398 -1.47 3.93 10.57
C ILE A 398 -2.76 4.76 10.53
N ASP A 399 -3.83 4.36 11.22
CA ASP A 399 -5.06 5.15 11.32
C ASP A 399 -4.83 6.47 12.07
N VAL A 400 -4.12 6.43 13.20
CA VAL A 400 -3.74 7.66 13.94
C VAL A 400 -2.88 8.57 13.05
N LEU A 401 -1.89 8.01 12.36
CA LEU A 401 -1.01 8.78 11.48
C LEU A 401 -1.73 9.32 10.24
N ALA A 402 -2.75 8.62 9.73
CA ALA A 402 -3.58 9.11 8.64
C ALA A 402 -4.40 10.33 9.08
N VAL A 403 -4.94 10.33 10.31
CA VAL A 403 -5.59 11.50 10.90
C VAL A 403 -4.59 12.64 11.07
N ALA A 404 -3.39 12.36 11.57
CA ALA A 404 -2.36 13.38 11.77
C ALA A 404 -1.94 14.07 10.47
N ILE A 405 -1.69 13.31 9.40
CA ILE A 405 -1.35 13.88 8.08
C ILE A 405 -2.54 14.67 7.52
N ALA A 406 -3.76 14.14 7.66
CA ALA A 406 -4.98 14.82 7.25
C ALA A 406 -5.16 16.18 7.96
N ALA A 407 -4.78 16.25 9.23
CA ALA A 407 -4.79 17.46 10.07
C ALA A 407 -3.54 18.33 9.90
N LYS A 408 -2.58 17.92 9.07
CA LYS A 408 -1.28 18.60 8.86
C LYS A 408 -0.47 18.77 10.14
N MET A 409 -0.57 17.81 11.06
CA MET A 409 0.17 17.80 12.32
C MET A 409 1.68 17.71 12.10
N LYS A 410 2.42 18.32 13.03
CA LYS A 410 3.88 18.21 13.15
C LYS A 410 4.26 17.07 14.10
N LEU A 411 5.54 16.72 14.10
CA LEU A 411 6.13 15.75 15.01
C LEU A 411 5.94 16.15 16.49
N SER A 412 5.92 17.45 16.81
CA SER A 412 5.59 17.94 18.15
C SER A 412 4.18 17.56 18.58
N ASP A 413 3.22 17.70 17.67
CA ASP A 413 1.83 17.37 17.98
C ASP A 413 1.67 15.85 18.17
N LEU A 414 2.40 15.04 17.40
CA LEU A 414 2.42 13.57 17.54
C LEU A 414 3.04 13.12 18.88
N ALA A 415 4.08 13.81 19.32
CA ALA A 415 4.79 13.53 20.57
C ALA A 415 3.92 13.77 21.81
N GLU A 416 2.93 14.66 21.72
CA GLU A 416 2.02 15.03 22.82
C GLU A 416 0.66 14.31 22.78
N LEU A 417 0.44 13.41 21.82
CA LEU A 417 -0.83 12.69 21.70
C LEU A 417 -1.10 11.81 22.94
N ASP A 418 -2.20 12.09 23.63
CA ASP A 418 -2.74 11.24 24.70
C ASP A 418 -3.50 10.03 24.12
N LEU A 419 -2.78 8.93 23.92
CA LEU A 419 -3.31 7.70 23.32
C LEU A 419 -3.73 6.70 24.38
N ALA A 420 -4.81 5.96 24.11
CA ALA A 420 -5.33 4.95 25.01
C ALA A 420 -4.26 3.90 25.39
N TYR A 421 -4.04 3.74 26.70
CA TYR A 421 -3.05 2.83 27.25
C TYR A 421 -3.63 1.94 28.37
N ALA A 422 -3.44 0.64 28.19
CA ALA A 422 -3.29 -0.35 29.24
C ALA A 422 -2.35 -1.45 28.71
N PRO A 423 -1.73 -2.28 29.58
CA PRO A 423 -0.71 -3.25 29.18
C PRO A 423 -1.06 -4.17 27.99
N PRO A 424 -2.31 -4.66 27.81
CA PRO A 424 -2.67 -5.50 26.67
C PRO A 424 -2.76 -4.78 25.32
N TYR A 425 -2.81 -3.44 25.30
CA TYR A 425 -3.18 -2.67 24.11
C TYR A 425 -2.10 -1.72 23.62
N SER A 426 -1.26 -1.21 24.52
CA SER A 426 -0.18 -0.27 24.17
C SER A 426 0.92 -0.27 25.24
N SER A 427 1.87 0.65 25.08
CA SER A 427 2.85 1.04 26.09
C SER A 427 2.58 2.48 26.55
N ALA A 428 3.12 2.90 27.69
CA ALA A 428 3.00 4.28 28.17
C ALA A 428 3.41 5.30 27.09
N ASN A 429 4.50 5.00 26.38
CA ASN A 429 4.85 5.68 25.12
C ASN A 429 4.60 4.71 23.96
N ASP A 430 3.58 5.01 23.14
CA ASP A 430 3.22 4.24 21.95
C ASP A 430 4.40 4.19 20.95
N PRO A 431 4.56 3.11 20.16
CA PRO A 431 5.55 3.07 19.07
C PRO A 431 5.55 4.31 18.18
N LEU A 432 4.39 4.91 17.88
CA LEU A 432 4.32 6.12 17.06
C LEU A 432 4.88 7.35 17.79
N GLN A 433 4.66 7.48 19.10
CA GLN A 433 5.22 8.58 19.90
C GLN A 433 6.73 8.41 20.03
N MET A 434 7.23 7.18 20.19
CA MET A 434 8.68 6.91 20.20
C MET A 434 9.35 7.32 18.89
N ALA A 435 8.69 7.09 17.75
CA ALA A 435 9.17 7.57 16.46
C ALA A 435 9.14 9.10 16.37
N ALA A 436 8.09 9.75 16.88
CA ALA A 436 8.04 11.21 16.96
C ALA A 436 9.17 11.79 17.82
N PHE A 437 9.43 11.23 19.02
CA PHE A 437 10.53 11.66 19.89
C PHE A 437 11.89 11.51 19.19
N ALA A 438 12.14 10.38 18.54
CA ALA A 438 13.38 10.15 17.81
C ALA A 438 13.57 11.16 16.65
N ALA A 439 12.49 11.47 15.91
CA ALA A 439 12.52 12.47 14.85
C ALA A 439 12.73 13.90 15.38
N GLN A 440 12.10 14.28 16.50
CA GLN A 440 12.33 15.59 17.14
C GLN A 440 13.76 15.74 17.66
N ASN A 441 14.31 14.67 18.23
CA ASN A 441 15.69 14.64 18.71
C ASN A 441 16.69 14.87 17.57
N ASP A 442 16.40 14.33 16.39
CA ASP A 442 17.21 14.55 15.20
C ASP A 442 17.06 15.96 14.63
N LEU A 443 15.83 16.46 14.46
CA LEU A 443 15.58 17.82 13.95
C LEU A 443 16.16 18.92 14.83
N SER A 444 16.11 18.75 16.15
CA SER A 444 16.71 19.70 17.11
C SER A 444 18.24 19.60 17.17
N GLY A 445 18.84 18.60 16.52
CA GLY A 445 20.26 18.28 16.65
C GLY A 445 20.64 17.70 18.02
N TYR A 446 19.67 17.41 18.90
CA TYR A 446 19.90 16.78 20.21
C TYR A 446 20.52 15.38 20.05
N SER A 447 20.02 14.58 19.11
CA SER A 447 20.61 13.29 18.77
C SER A 447 20.45 13.03 17.27
N PRO A 448 21.38 13.53 16.45
CA PRO A 448 21.33 13.30 15.01
C PRO A 448 21.41 11.81 14.68
N PHE A 449 20.59 11.37 13.72
CA PHE A 449 20.66 10.01 13.19
C PHE A 449 21.02 9.99 11.69
N MET A 450 21.48 8.82 11.25
CA MET A 450 21.60 8.43 9.85
C MET A 450 20.50 7.41 9.52
N SER A 451 19.98 7.45 8.29
CA SER A 451 19.02 6.44 7.85
C SER A 451 19.69 5.06 7.75
N PRO A 452 18.96 3.96 8.02
CA PRO A 452 19.53 2.62 7.92
C PRO A 452 19.99 2.28 6.50
N GLY A 453 19.35 2.81 5.46
CA GLY A 453 19.76 2.61 4.06
C GLY A 453 21.11 3.28 3.74
N GLU A 454 21.32 4.52 4.19
CA GLU A 454 22.61 5.20 4.07
C GLU A 454 23.72 4.46 4.84
N ALA A 455 23.42 4.03 6.06
CA ALA A 455 24.35 3.28 6.89
C ALA A 455 24.72 1.92 6.26
N ALA A 456 23.74 1.20 5.72
CA ALA A 456 23.93 -0.07 5.02
C ALA A 456 24.80 0.10 3.76
N ALA A 457 24.57 1.16 2.98
CA ALA A 457 25.40 1.47 1.82
C ALA A 457 26.86 1.75 2.23
N LEU A 458 27.08 2.58 3.26
CA LEU A 458 28.43 2.86 3.77
C LEU A 458 29.13 1.61 4.29
N ALA A 459 28.40 0.71 4.95
CA ALA A 459 28.94 -0.56 5.42
C ALA A 459 29.35 -1.50 4.26
N ALA A 460 28.65 -1.45 3.13
CA ALA A 460 28.91 -2.32 1.97
C ALA A 460 30.16 -1.92 1.16
N PHE A 461 30.53 -0.64 1.12
CA PHE A 461 31.69 -0.15 0.35
C PHE A 461 33.04 -0.34 1.06
N GLY A 462 33.06 -1.01 2.22
CA GLY A 462 34.26 -1.32 2.97
C GLY A 462 34.55 -0.29 4.07
N THR A 463 34.85 -0.79 5.25
CA THR A 463 35.16 -0.05 6.47
C THR A 463 36.67 0.09 6.65
N ASP A 464 37.43 0.29 5.56
CA ASP A 464 38.87 0.45 5.68
C ASP A 464 39.18 1.73 6.47
N THR A 465 39.39 1.55 7.76
CA THR A 465 39.62 2.62 8.72
C THR A 465 40.91 3.39 8.43
N SER A 466 41.77 2.91 7.51
CA SER A 466 42.98 3.61 7.06
C SER A 466 42.71 4.69 6.01
N THR A 467 41.56 4.68 5.33
CA THR A 467 41.21 5.68 4.32
C THR A 467 40.69 6.98 4.96
N MET A 468 41.29 8.11 4.58
CA MET A 468 40.84 9.44 5.01
C MET A 468 39.40 9.69 4.51
N GLY A 469 38.42 9.71 5.42
CA GLY A 469 37.01 9.98 5.12
C GLY A 469 36.03 8.87 5.49
N SER A 470 36.51 7.64 5.74
CA SER A 470 35.65 6.52 6.15
C SER A 470 35.16 6.67 7.60
N PRO A 471 33.86 6.44 7.88
CA PRO A 471 33.34 6.55 9.24
C PRO A 471 33.85 5.43 10.14
N TYR A 472 33.99 5.73 11.43
CA TYR A 472 34.26 4.76 12.47
C TYR A 472 32.93 4.13 12.90
N PHE A 473 32.72 2.86 12.54
CA PHE A 473 31.53 2.10 12.91
C PHE A 473 31.67 1.57 14.34
N LEU A 474 30.87 2.12 15.26
CA LEU A 474 30.82 1.72 16.65
C LEU A 474 29.59 0.85 16.91
N ASP A 475 29.81 -0.44 17.17
CA ASP A 475 28.78 -1.39 17.55
C ASP A 475 28.64 -1.41 19.07
N VAL A 476 27.50 -0.93 19.58
CA VAL A 476 27.23 -0.86 21.03
C VAL A 476 26.38 -2.02 21.55
N ARG A 477 26.16 -3.05 20.73
CA ARG A 477 25.50 -4.29 21.14
C ARG A 477 26.38 -5.08 22.11
N THR A 478 25.78 -6.08 22.76
CA THR A 478 26.54 -7.01 23.62
C THR A 478 27.59 -7.77 22.79
N PHE A 479 28.67 -8.20 23.45
CA PHE A 479 29.71 -8.99 22.79
C PHE A 479 29.14 -10.27 22.14
N GLY A 480 28.19 -10.94 22.80
CA GLY A 480 27.53 -12.12 22.23
C GLY A 480 26.71 -11.82 20.97
N GLU A 481 26.07 -10.66 20.87
CA GLU A 481 25.38 -10.24 19.64
C GLU A 481 26.35 -9.93 18.51
N TYR A 482 27.49 -9.30 18.84
CA TYR A 482 28.56 -9.01 17.90
C TYR A 482 29.19 -10.28 17.34
N CYS A 483 29.51 -11.25 18.20
CA CYS A 483 30.05 -12.55 17.81
C CYS A 483 29.09 -13.33 16.92
N ARG A 484 27.77 -13.25 17.11
CA ARG A 484 26.83 -13.93 16.19
C ARG A 484 26.93 -13.39 14.77
N ALA A 485 26.88 -12.07 14.65
CA ALA A 485 27.08 -11.40 13.37
C ALA A 485 27.34 -9.91 13.58
N HIS A 486 28.24 -9.32 12.79
CA HIS A 486 28.59 -7.91 12.89
C HIS A 486 28.91 -7.29 11.52
N VAL A 487 28.95 -5.95 11.49
CA VAL A 487 29.41 -5.19 10.31
C VAL A 487 30.92 -5.36 10.20
N THR A 488 31.42 -5.75 9.04
CA THR A 488 32.87 -5.87 8.78
C THR A 488 33.58 -4.60 9.23
N GLY A 489 34.66 -4.74 10.01
CA GLY A 489 35.49 -3.62 10.49
C GLY A 489 34.80 -2.65 11.46
N SER A 490 33.61 -2.98 11.97
CA SER A 490 33.06 -2.29 13.14
C SER A 490 33.84 -2.66 14.40
N VAL A 491 33.85 -1.73 15.36
CA VAL A 491 34.48 -1.95 16.68
C VAL A 491 33.38 -2.12 17.71
N ASN A 492 33.42 -3.23 18.45
CA ASN A 492 32.47 -3.48 19.52
C ASN A 492 32.94 -2.85 20.84
N ILE A 493 32.10 -1.95 21.36
CA ILE A 493 32.17 -1.48 22.74
C ILE A 493 30.73 -1.49 23.26
N PRO A 494 30.33 -2.53 24.02
CA PRO A 494 28.98 -2.62 24.57
C PRO A 494 28.59 -1.34 25.31
N LEU A 495 27.32 -0.92 25.20
CA LEU A 495 26.83 0.34 25.78
C LEU A 495 27.22 0.48 27.26
N ASP A 496 27.12 -0.60 28.02
CA ASP A 496 27.38 -0.61 29.47
C ASP A 496 28.87 -0.39 29.80
N GLU A 497 29.78 -0.74 28.89
CA GLU A 497 31.22 -0.52 29.01
C GLU A 497 31.68 0.82 28.40
N LEU A 498 30.80 1.48 27.63
CA LEU A 498 31.18 2.62 26.79
C LEU A 498 31.84 3.74 27.59
N ARG A 499 31.35 4.03 28.80
CA ARG A 499 31.86 5.11 29.66
C ARG A 499 33.31 4.89 30.08
N ASP A 500 33.66 3.64 30.37
CA ASP A 500 35.00 3.27 30.83
C ASP A 500 35.99 3.18 29.66
N ARG A 501 35.47 3.05 28.43
CA ARG A 501 36.25 2.83 27.21
C ARG A 501 36.21 3.99 26.21
N ILE A 502 35.68 5.16 26.59
CA ILE A 502 35.59 6.36 25.73
C ILE A 502 36.95 6.76 25.15
N SER A 503 38.03 6.60 25.93
CA SER A 503 39.40 6.95 25.51
C SER A 503 39.91 6.13 24.31
N GLN A 504 39.28 5.00 24.00
CA GLN A 504 39.62 4.14 22.85
C GLN A 504 39.06 4.68 21.53
N LEU A 505 38.11 5.63 21.58
CA LEU A 505 37.41 6.13 20.40
C LEU A 505 38.17 7.26 19.70
N PRO A 506 38.25 7.25 18.36
CA PRO A 506 38.92 8.30 17.60
C PRO A 506 38.11 9.60 17.64
N ARG A 507 38.77 10.71 17.99
CA ARG A 507 38.11 12.04 18.07
C ARG A 507 38.06 12.75 16.73
N GLU A 508 38.99 12.41 15.85
CA GLU A 508 39.17 12.99 14.51
C GLU A 508 38.33 12.32 13.43
N LYS A 509 37.67 11.19 13.75
CA LYS A 509 36.81 10.43 12.83
C LYS A 509 35.32 10.71 13.07
N ARG A 510 34.52 10.49 12.02
CA ARG A 510 33.06 10.55 12.13
C ARG A 510 32.62 9.23 12.73
N ILE A 511 31.93 9.23 13.86
CA ILE A 511 31.46 8.00 14.51
C ILE A 511 30.04 7.70 14.06
N LEU A 512 29.82 6.52 13.49
CA LEU A 512 28.49 5.98 13.21
C LEU A 512 28.18 4.87 14.20
N ILE A 513 27.18 5.12 15.04
CA ILE A 513 26.85 4.26 16.17
C ILE A 513 25.63 3.40 15.80
N PHE A 514 25.67 2.10 16.04
CA PHE A 514 24.50 1.26 15.85
C PHE A 514 24.33 0.28 17.00
N SER A 515 23.07 -0.04 17.28
CA SER A 515 22.66 -1.11 18.20
C SER A 515 21.71 -2.07 17.47
N VAL A 516 20.98 -2.92 18.20
CA VAL A 516 20.00 -3.83 17.59
C VAL A 516 18.90 -3.05 16.85
N ASN A 517 18.25 -2.11 17.54
CA ASN A 517 17.09 -1.36 17.04
C ASN A 517 17.28 0.17 17.06
N GLY A 518 18.46 0.65 17.47
CA GLY A 518 18.83 2.07 17.52
C GLY A 518 18.64 2.76 18.88
N PHE A 519 17.95 2.13 19.84
CA PHE A 519 17.72 2.76 21.15
C PHE A 519 19.01 2.95 21.96
N GLU A 520 19.81 1.89 22.10
CA GLU A 520 21.12 1.96 22.77
C GLU A 520 22.09 2.85 21.98
N GLY A 521 21.97 2.87 20.64
CA GLY A 521 22.72 3.77 19.78
C GLY A 521 22.44 5.25 20.09
N HIS A 522 21.18 5.61 20.36
CA HIS A 522 20.82 6.94 20.84
C HIS A 522 21.49 7.26 22.20
N ILE A 523 21.44 6.33 23.17
CA ILE A 523 22.07 6.55 24.48
C ILE A 523 23.59 6.75 24.33
N ALA A 524 24.25 5.90 23.55
CA ALA A 524 25.67 6.04 23.24
C ALA A 524 25.99 7.37 22.57
N SER A 525 25.19 7.79 21.59
CA SER A 525 25.31 9.12 20.94
C SER A 525 25.27 10.25 21.97
N ARG A 526 24.37 10.18 22.95
CA ARG A 526 24.28 11.18 24.03
C ARG A 526 25.46 11.14 24.99
N ILE A 527 25.99 9.96 25.31
CA ILE A 527 27.21 9.81 26.13
C ILE A 527 28.39 10.46 25.43
N LEU A 528 28.63 10.12 24.16
CA LEU A 528 29.77 10.63 23.40
C LEU A 528 29.67 12.14 23.17
N ARG A 529 28.48 12.65 22.84
CA ARG A 529 28.30 14.09 22.64
C ARG A 529 28.60 14.92 23.89
N GLN A 530 28.24 14.42 25.07
CA GLN A 530 28.57 15.06 26.34
C GLN A 530 30.07 14.95 26.72
N ASN A 531 30.83 14.09 26.04
CA ASN A 531 32.28 13.93 26.20
C ASN A 531 33.09 14.59 25.06
N GLY A 532 32.48 15.57 24.38
CA GLY A 532 33.14 16.41 23.38
C GLY A 532 33.33 15.76 22.01
N PHE A 533 32.60 14.69 21.70
CA PHE A 533 32.52 14.20 20.32
C PHE A 533 31.47 15.03 19.56
N GLU A 534 31.84 15.57 18.41
CA GLU A 534 30.96 16.45 17.63
C GLU A 534 30.41 15.77 16.36
N ARG A 535 31.22 14.90 15.73
CA ARG A 535 30.90 14.27 14.45
C ARG A 535 30.32 12.87 14.65
N LEU A 536 29.12 12.81 15.19
CA LEU A 536 28.45 11.55 15.51
C LEU A 536 27.02 11.51 14.97
N ALA A 537 26.62 10.32 14.52
CA ALA A 537 25.23 9.99 14.24
C ALA A 537 24.98 8.53 14.65
N TYR A 538 23.81 8.24 15.21
CA TYR A 538 23.39 6.86 15.40
C TYR A 538 22.54 6.39 14.22
N VAL A 539 22.47 5.08 13.97
CA VAL A 539 21.61 4.52 12.92
C VAL A 539 20.21 4.28 13.48
N THR A 540 19.21 4.99 12.96
CA THR A 540 17.82 4.76 13.37
C THR A 540 17.35 3.37 12.92
N GLY A 541 16.60 2.67 13.77
CA GLY A 541 16.22 1.27 13.52
C GLY A 541 17.37 0.26 13.70
N GLY A 542 18.60 0.73 13.91
CA GLY A 542 19.77 -0.10 14.18
C GLY A 542 20.10 -1.12 13.09
N MET A 543 20.85 -2.14 13.49
CA MET A 543 21.27 -3.24 12.61
C MET A 543 20.08 -4.03 12.07
N LYS A 544 18.98 -4.12 12.83
CA LYS A 544 17.74 -4.74 12.36
C LYS A 544 17.22 -4.09 11.08
N SER A 545 17.18 -2.75 11.02
CA SER A 545 16.78 -2.05 9.80
C SER A 545 17.85 -2.15 8.70
N MET A 546 19.14 -2.09 9.03
CA MET A 546 20.23 -2.18 8.04
C MET A 546 20.17 -3.48 7.23
N ARG A 547 19.86 -4.61 7.89
CA ARG A 547 19.66 -5.94 7.28
C ARG A 547 18.61 -5.98 6.17
N LEU A 548 17.67 -5.04 6.19
CA LEU A 548 16.58 -5.01 5.22
C LEU A 548 16.95 -4.31 3.91
N PHE A 549 18.15 -3.73 3.81
CA PHE A 549 18.64 -3.08 2.60
C PHE A 549 19.58 -4.01 1.81
N GLY A 550 19.34 -4.12 0.51
CA GLY A 550 20.15 -4.98 -0.36
C GLY A 550 21.62 -4.55 -0.40
N GLY A 551 22.52 -5.54 -0.46
CA GLY A 551 23.97 -5.31 -0.54
C GLY A 551 24.66 -5.17 0.82
N PHE A 552 23.91 -5.01 1.91
CA PHE A 552 24.46 -5.13 3.25
C PHE A 552 24.95 -6.56 3.51
N LYS A 553 26.19 -6.67 3.98
CA LYS A 553 26.81 -7.95 4.34
C LYS A 553 27.31 -7.89 5.77
N GLU A 554 27.08 -8.97 6.49
CA GLU A 554 27.61 -9.19 7.82
C GLU A 554 28.71 -10.23 7.75
N VAL A 555 29.60 -10.17 8.74
CA VAL A 555 30.51 -11.27 9.04
C VAL A 555 29.82 -12.11 10.11
N GLU A 556 29.47 -13.35 9.76
CA GLU A 556 29.12 -14.36 10.75
C GLU A 556 30.37 -14.63 11.60
N GLY A 557 30.26 -14.57 12.92
CA GLY A 557 31.41 -14.88 13.75
C GLY A 557 31.64 -16.38 13.85
N GLU A 558 32.91 -16.73 14.04
CA GLU A 558 33.39 -18.10 14.26
C GLU A 558 32.92 -18.70 15.60
#